data_AF-A0A7J9HNS3-F1
#
_entry.id   AF-A0A7J9HNS3-F1
#
_cell.length_a   1.000
_cell.length_b   1.000
_cell.length_c   1.000
_cell.angle_alpha   90.00
_cell.angle_beta   90.00
_cell.angle_gamma   90.00
#
_symmetry.space_group_name_H-M   'P 1'
#
loop_
_entity.id
_entity.type
_entity.pdbx_description
1 polymer ?
#
loop_
_entity_poly.entity_id
_entity_poly.type
_entity_poly.pdbx_seq_one_letter_code
_entity_poly.pdbx_strand_id
1 'polypeptide(L)'
;MKFNPFIAFFVFVLLPQQKFVQVVADLDSDKQALLEFANGVPHVKKLNWNLATPVCTSWVGITCNTNGTDVIAVRLPGVGLYGTIPSNTIGKLKALKVLSLRSNNINGSLPSDIPSIPSLQCLFLQHNNLSSKFPVTFSPRLRIVDFSYNSISGTIPNVDLPSVRVLNFSYNNLSGSIPSSFKRFPSSFIGNPLLCGSEPLKPCSESVVSPSPSPLTDFPSPKTGSQNQHATSKSKLGVGSIIAIVVGGLAFVFLLLAVIFISCLKRKHSGSNGMLKSKISQNDKPNDFGSGVQEAEKNKLFFFEGCSYNFDLEDLLKASAEVLGKGSYGTTYKAALEEGTQVVVKRLKEVAVGKKEFEQQMEVVNR
;
A
#
# COMPACT_ATOMS: atom_id res chain seq x y z
N MET A 1 39.90 4.56 -61.92
CA MET A 1 39.81 3.62 -60.78
C MET A 1 38.38 3.11 -60.71
N LYS A 2 38.18 1.80 -60.86
CA LYS A 2 36.86 1.15 -60.85
C LYS A 2 36.44 0.95 -59.38
N PHE A 3 35.31 1.53 -58.97
CA PHE A 3 34.73 1.31 -57.65
C PHE A 3 33.97 -0.02 -57.64
N ASN A 4 34.34 -0.92 -56.73
CA ASN A 4 33.78 -2.27 -56.62
C ASN A 4 32.58 -2.24 -55.63
N PRO A 5 31.34 -2.59 -56.03
CA PRO A 5 30.15 -2.45 -55.19
C PRO A 5 29.97 -3.56 -54.14
N PHE A 6 30.92 -4.49 -54.03
CA PHE A 6 30.81 -5.65 -53.13
C PHE A 6 31.14 -5.39 -51.65
N ILE A 7 31.64 -4.20 -51.29
CA ILE A 7 32.04 -3.89 -49.90
C ILE A 7 30.87 -3.34 -49.07
N ALA A 8 29.75 -2.96 -49.69
CA ALA A 8 28.62 -2.34 -48.98
C ALA A 8 27.64 -3.33 -48.32
N PHE A 9 27.81 -4.66 -48.50
CA PHE A 9 26.82 -5.64 -48.04
C PHE A 9 27.16 -6.37 -46.73
N PHE A 10 28.33 -6.14 -46.14
CA PHE A 10 28.78 -6.89 -44.96
C PHE A 10 28.75 -6.13 -43.62
N VAL A 11 28.15 -4.93 -43.56
CA VAL A 11 28.10 -4.12 -42.33
C VAL A 11 26.76 -4.21 -41.58
N PHE A 12 25.78 -4.97 -42.07
CA PHE A 12 24.41 -4.91 -41.53
C PHE A 12 23.92 -6.05 -40.62
N VAL A 13 24.77 -6.97 -40.14
CA VAL A 13 24.29 -8.10 -39.29
C VAL A 13 25.17 -8.37 -38.06
N LEU A 14 25.61 -7.31 -37.37
CA LEU A 14 26.07 -7.41 -35.97
C LEU A 14 25.60 -6.19 -35.17
N LEU A 15 24.34 -5.79 -35.33
CA LEU A 15 23.67 -5.12 -34.22
C LEU A 15 23.44 -6.21 -33.17
N PRO A 16 23.95 -6.06 -31.93
CA PRO A 16 23.44 -6.89 -30.86
C PRO A 16 21.94 -6.64 -30.87
N GLN A 17 21.15 -7.69 -31.01
CA GLN A 17 19.76 -7.60 -30.59
C GLN A 17 19.85 -7.19 -29.12
N GLN A 18 19.68 -5.88 -28.87
CA GLN A 18 19.12 -5.41 -27.64
C GLN A 18 17.82 -6.18 -27.54
N LYS A 19 17.86 -7.32 -26.86
CA LYS A 19 16.70 -7.83 -26.19
C LYS A 19 16.21 -6.62 -25.43
N PHE A 20 15.08 -6.07 -25.87
CA PHE A 20 14.27 -5.21 -25.04
C PHE A 20 14.08 -6.01 -23.77
N VAL A 21 14.91 -5.73 -22.76
CA VAL A 21 14.55 -6.00 -21.39
C VAL A 21 13.35 -5.09 -21.21
N GLN A 22 12.15 -5.64 -21.42
CA GLN A 22 10.96 -5.04 -20.85
C GLN A 22 11.32 -4.79 -19.39
N VAL A 23 11.19 -3.54 -18.98
CA VAL A 23 11.49 -3.06 -17.64
C VAL A 23 10.70 -3.92 -16.64
N VAL A 24 11.31 -5.01 -16.14
CA VAL A 24 10.82 -5.79 -14.98
C VAL A 24 11.31 -5.09 -13.72
N ALA A 25 11.01 -3.79 -13.60
CA ALA A 25 11.42 -3.00 -12.45
C ALA A 25 10.21 -2.22 -11.92
N ASP A 26 9.44 -2.90 -11.06
CA ASP A 26 8.89 -2.31 -9.82
C ASP A 26 8.42 -3.43 -8.86
N LEU A 27 7.91 -4.56 -9.39
CA LEU A 27 7.42 -5.67 -8.57
C LEU A 27 8.48 -6.33 -7.66
N ASP A 28 9.74 -6.40 -8.08
CA ASP A 28 10.81 -6.98 -7.25
C ASP A 28 11.12 -6.11 -6.02
N SER A 29 11.01 -4.79 -6.15
CA SER A 29 11.15 -3.86 -5.02
C SER A 29 9.97 -4.03 -4.05
N ASP A 30 8.75 -4.10 -4.59
CA ASP A 30 7.55 -4.37 -3.80
C ASP A 30 7.65 -5.71 -3.05
N LYS A 31 8.12 -6.75 -3.75
CA LYS A 31 8.34 -8.09 -3.20
C LYS A 31 9.30 -8.05 -2.02
N GLN A 32 10.43 -7.36 -2.16
CA GLN A 32 11.42 -7.24 -1.10
C GLN A 32 10.86 -6.46 0.11
N ALA A 33 10.17 -5.34 -0.13
CA ALA A 33 9.54 -4.54 0.91
C ALA A 33 8.48 -5.32 1.71
N LEU A 34 7.69 -6.14 1.03
CA LEU A 34 6.70 -7.02 1.66
C LEU A 34 7.35 -8.14 2.48
N LEU A 35 8.44 -8.74 2.01
CA LEU A 35 9.18 -9.74 2.79
C LEU A 35 9.85 -9.13 4.02
N GLU A 36 10.40 -7.92 3.90
CA GLU A 36 10.93 -7.14 5.04
C GLU A 36 9.82 -6.86 6.07
N PHE A 37 8.62 -6.49 5.61
CA PHE A 37 7.45 -6.33 6.49
C PHE A 37 7.10 -7.65 7.20
N ALA A 38 6.95 -8.75 6.46
CA ALA A 38 6.57 -10.04 7.03
C ALA A 38 7.61 -10.57 8.02
N ASN A 39 8.90 -10.31 7.79
CA ASN A 39 9.98 -10.69 8.70
C ASN A 39 10.05 -9.77 9.93
N GLY A 40 9.69 -8.49 9.79
CA GLY A 40 9.74 -7.50 10.86
C GLY A 40 8.49 -7.44 11.74
N VAL A 41 7.35 -7.96 11.28
CA VAL A 41 6.09 -7.98 12.03
C VAL A 41 5.70 -9.42 12.36
N PRO A 42 5.82 -9.85 13.63
CA PRO A 42 5.32 -11.13 14.07
C PRO A 42 3.83 -11.32 13.77
N HIS A 43 3.44 -12.54 13.40
CA HIS A 43 2.06 -12.87 13.06
C HIS A 43 1.71 -14.30 13.45
N VAL A 44 0.52 -14.50 14.01
CA VAL A 44 0.05 -15.82 14.46
C VAL A 44 -0.13 -16.78 13.29
N LYS A 45 -0.78 -16.32 12.21
CA LYS A 45 -0.94 -17.10 10.97
C LYS A 45 0.20 -16.78 10.03
N LYS A 46 1.11 -17.73 9.83
CA LYS A 46 2.25 -17.58 8.91
C LYS A 46 1.76 -17.19 7.52
N LEU A 47 2.24 -16.05 7.00
CA LEU A 47 1.96 -15.63 5.64
C LEU A 47 2.64 -16.60 4.66
N ASN A 48 1.98 -16.89 3.54
CA ASN A 48 2.52 -17.75 2.48
C ASN A 48 3.50 -17.01 1.55
N TRP A 49 3.99 -15.84 1.96
CA TRP A 49 4.87 -15.00 1.18
C TRP A 49 6.25 -15.64 1.09
N ASN A 50 6.66 -15.98 -0.12
CA ASN A 50 7.89 -16.73 -0.38
C ASN A 50 8.58 -16.22 -1.63
N LEU A 51 9.91 -16.05 -1.56
CA LEU A 51 10.78 -15.69 -2.68
C LEU A 51 10.59 -16.58 -3.92
N ALA A 52 10.29 -17.86 -3.74
CA ALA A 52 10.11 -18.80 -4.85
C ALA A 52 8.75 -18.68 -5.57
N THR A 53 7.79 -17.96 -4.99
CA THR A 53 6.41 -17.88 -5.52
C THR A 53 6.11 -16.49 -6.10
N PRO A 54 5.26 -16.39 -7.14
CA PRO A 54 4.87 -15.12 -7.73
C PRO A 54 3.94 -14.33 -6.80
N VAL A 55 4.29 -13.06 -6.55
CA VAL A 55 3.58 -12.15 -5.63
C VAL A 55 2.10 -12.03 -6.00
N CYS A 56 1.82 -11.64 -7.25
CA CYS A 56 0.49 -11.23 -7.68
C CYS A 56 -0.55 -12.35 -7.76
N THR A 57 -0.11 -13.61 -7.86
CA THR A 57 -1.01 -14.76 -8.08
C THR A 57 -1.02 -15.73 -6.91
N SER A 58 -0.02 -15.70 -6.03
CA SER A 58 0.11 -16.67 -4.94
C SER A 58 -0.01 -16.06 -3.55
N TRP A 59 0.39 -14.81 -3.33
CA TRP A 59 0.51 -14.27 -1.99
C TRP A 59 -0.84 -13.86 -1.40
N VAL A 60 -1.16 -14.41 -0.23
CA VAL A 60 -2.37 -14.07 0.52
C VAL A 60 -2.38 -12.58 0.82
N GLY A 61 -3.52 -11.95 0.57
CA GLY A 61 -3.75 -10.55 0.88
C GLY A 61 -3.11 -9.56 -0.09
N ILE A 62 -2.41 -10.03 -1.14
CA ILE A 62 -1.80 -9.15 -2.14
C ILE A 62 -2.69 -9.05 -3.39
N THR A 63 -2.82 -7.84 -3.93
CA THR A 63 -3.42 -7.60 -5.23
C THR A 63 -2.52 -6.69 -6.05
N CYS A 64 -2.22 -7.11 -7.28
CA CYS A 64 -1.46 -6.30 -8.22
C CYS A 64 -2.37 -5.56 -9.21
N ASN A 65 -1.81 -4.58 -9.90
CA ASN A 65 -2.48 -3.94 -11.04
C ASN A 65 -2.74 -4.94 -12.19
N THR A 66 -3.49 -4.52 -13.20
CA THR A 66 -3.87 -5.36 -14.36
C THR A 66 -2.66 -5.93 -15.12
N ASN A 67 -1.54 -5.21 -15.09
CA ASN A 67 -0.31 -5.61 -15.78
C ASN A 67 0.59 -6.52 -14.92
N GLY A 68 0.25 -6.71 -13.63
CA GLY A 68 1.05 -7.48 -12.68
C GLY A 68 2.41 -6.84 -12.36
N THR A 69 2.60 -5.54 -12.59
CA THR A 69 3.88 -4.84 -12.41
C THR A 69 4.04 -4.23 -11.02
N ASP A 70 2.93 -3.96 -10.34
CA ASP A 70 2.92 -3.21 -9.08
C ASP A 70 1.88 -3.78 -8.11
N VAL A 71 2.20 -3.75 -6.82
CA VAL A 71 1.25 -4.06 -5.75
C VAL A 71 0.36 -2.86 -5.48
N ILE A 72 -0.95 -3.03 -5.67
CA ILE A 72 -1.94 -1.96 -5.47
C ILE A 72 -2.79 -2.15 -4.22
N ALA A 73 -2.81 -3.35 -3.65
CA ALA A 73 -3.48 -3.58 -2.37
C ALA A 73 -2.76 -4.61 -1.51
N VAL A 74 -2.68 -4.32 -0.21
CA VAL A 74 -2.28 -5.23 0.85
C VAL A 74 -3.44 -5.31 1.85
N ARG A 75 -4.01 -6.49 2.01
CA ARG A 75 -5.15 -6.75 2.90
C ARG A 75 -4.86 -7.98 3.77
N LEU A 76 -4.53 -7.73 5.02
CA LEU A 76 -4.21 -8.73 6.02
C LEU A 76 -5.10 -8.57 7.28
N PRO A 77 -6.44 -8.54 7.16
CA PRO A 77 -7.31 -8.46 8.32
C PRO A 77 -7.21 -9.76 9.15
N GLY A 78 -7.17 -9.67 10.49
CA GLY A 78 -7.36 -10.85 11.35
C GLY A 78 -6.31 -11.97 11.19
N VAL A 79 -5.11 -11.67 10.69
CA VAL A 79 -4.03 -12.67 10.56
C VAL A 79 -3.20 -12.81 11.85
N GLY A 80 -3.52 -11.99 12.86
CA GLY A 80 -2.86 -11.96 14.15
C GLY A 80 -1.50 -11.28 14.10
N LEU A 81 -1.35 -10.21 13.31
CA LEU A 81 -0.17 -9.33 13.35
C LEU A 81 -0.07 -8.68 14.74
N TYR A 82 1.13 -8.63 15.32
CA TYR A 82 1.36 -7.97 16.61
C TYR A 82 2.73 -7.32 16.67
N GLY A 83 2.91 -6.42 17.65
CA GLY A 83 4.10 -5.58 17.72
C GLY A 83 4.00 -4.34 16.82
N THR A 84 5.15 -3.73 16.51
CA THR A 84 5.23 -2.49 15.73
C THR A 84 5.39 -2.76 14.24
N ILE A 85 4.87 -1.86 13.41
CA ILE A 85 5.13 -1.90 11.97
C ILE A 85 6.52 -1.31 11.70
N PRO A 86 7.44 -2.03 11.02
CA PRO A 86 8.75 -1.49 10.67
C PRO A 86 8.62 -0.39 9.62
N SER A 87 9.30 0.73 9.85
CA SER A 87 9.42 1.81 8.87
C SER A 87 10.18 1.34 7.62
N ASN A 88 9.97 2.02 6.50
CA ASN A 88 10.62 1.71 5.22
C ASN A 88 10.33 0.29 4.71
N THR A 89 9.16 -0.27 5.03
CA THR A 89 8.68 -1.54 4.46
C THR A 89 7.49 -1.26 3.55
N ILE A 90 6.25 -1.33 4.07
CA ILE A 90 5.02 -1.01 3.33
C ILE A 90 5.07 0.39 2.69
N GLY A 91 5.73 1.36 3.33
CA GLY A 91 5.91 2.71 2.77
C GLY A 91 6.67 2.78 1.44
N LYS A 92 7.40 1.71 1.05
CA LYS A 92 8.09 1.63 -0.25
C LYS A 92 7.15 1.31 -1.42
N LEU A 93 5.93 0.82 -1.17
CA LEU A 93 4.97 0.40 -2.19
C LEU A 93 4.31 1.62 -2.86
N LYS A 94 4.96 2.18 -3.89
CA LYS A 94 4.57 3.47 -4.48
C LYS A 94 3.21 3.45 -5.18
N ALA A 95 2.76 2.30 -5.66
CA ALA A 95 1.47 2.13 -6.32
C ALA A 95 0.33 1.70 -5.36
N LEU A 96 0.62 1.53 -4.06
CA LEU A 96 -0.34 1.02 -3.09
C LEU A 96 -1.54 1.96 -2.91
N LYS A 97 -2.72 1.50 -3.33
CA LYS A 97 -4.00 2.22 -3.19
C LYS A 97 -4.74 1.82 -1.92
N VAL A 98 -4.63 0.56 -1.50
CA VAL A 98 -5.37 0.02 -0.36
C VAL A 98 -4.42 -0.66 0.62
N LEU A 99 -4.44 -0.21 1.87
CA LEU A 99 -3.83 -0.91 2.99
C LEU A 99 -4.90 -1.26 4.02
N SER A 100 -5.06 -2.55 4.30
CA SER A 100 -5.93 -3.03 5.38
C SER A 100 -5.15 -3.95 6.29
N LEU A 101 -4.93 -3.49 7.53
CA LEU A 101 -4.34 -4.26 8.63
C LEU A 101 -5.30 -4.31 9.84
N ARG A 102 -6.61 -4.12 9.58
CA ARG A 102 -7.66 -4.11 10.62
C ARG A 102 -7.69 -5.41 11.42
N SER A 103 -8.23 -5.35 12.63
CA SER A 103 -8.53 -6.53 13.45
C SER A 103 -7.28 -7.37 13.72
N ASN A 104 -6.18 -6.71 14.06
CA ASN A 104 -4.94 -7.34 14.48
C ASN A 104 -4.56 -6.83 15.88
N ASN A 105 -3.39 -7.20 16.38
CA ASN A 105 -2.87 -6.76 17.67
C ASN A 105 -1.65 -5.84 17.51
N ILE A 106 -1.61 -5.06 16.41
CA ILE A 106 -0.51 -4.13 16.12
C ILE A 106 -0.50 -3.03 17.17
N ASN A 107 0.68 -2.67 17.66
CA ASN A 107 0.87 -1.65 18.69
C ASN A 107 1.92 -0.60 18.30
N GLY A 108 2.14 0.36 19.19
CA GLY A 108 3.07 1.46 18.96
C GLY A 108 2.54 2.47 17.95
N SER A 109 3.44 3.07 17.17
CA SER A 109 3.12 4.11 16.19
C SER A 109 3.01 3.55 14.77
N LEU A 110 2.06 4.10 13.99
CA LEU A 110 2.09 3.92 12.54
C LEU A 110 3.29 4.68 11.95
N PRO A 111 4.20 4.02 11.22
CA PRO A 111 5.29 4.69 10.53
C PRO A 111 4.81 5.78 9.58
N SER A 112 5.45 6.95 9.59
CA SER A 112 5.00 8.15 8.84
C SER A 112 5.08 7.99 7.32
N ASP A 113 5.86 7.05 6.82
CA ASP A 113 5.98 6.68 5.41
C ASP A 113 4.73 5.98 4.89
N ILE A 114 3.90 5.36 5.74
CA ILE A 114 2.67 4.67 5.32
C ILE A 114 1.53 5.63 4.97
N PRO A 115 1.08 6.53 5.87
CA PRO A 115 -0.03 7.42 5.55
C PRO A 115 0.34 8.43 4.46
N SER A 116 1.64 8.64 4.20
CA SER A 116 2.15 9.55 3.17
C SER A 116 2.39 8.91 1.80
N ILE A 117 2.09 7.60 1.61
CA ILE A 117 2.19 6.93 0.30
C ILE A 117 1.33 7.69 -0.73
N PRO A 118 1.92 8.28 -1.80
CA PRO A 118 1.20 9.23 -2.66
C PRO A 118 -0.01 8.66 -3.40
N SER A 119 -0.05 7.35 -3.63
CA SER A 119 -1.13 6.65 -4.32
C SER A 119 -2.24 6.14 -3.38
N LEU A 120 -2.03 6.22 -2.06
CA LEU A 120 -2.92 5.62 -1.07
C LEU A 120 -4.28 6.30 -1.06
N GLN A 121 -5.33 5.48 -1.12
CA GLN A 121 -6.73 5.89 -1.16
C GLN A 121 -7.51 5.37 0.04
N CYS A 122 -7.11 4.23 0.58
CA CYS A 122 -7.88 3.53 1.61
C CYS A 122 -6.93 2.99 2.67
N LEU A 123 -7.12 3.42 3.91
CA LEU A 123 -6.32 3.00 5.05
C LEU A 123 -7.25 2.48 6.15
N PHE A 124 -7.19 1.18 6.41
CA PHE A 124 -8.00 0.48 7.41
C PHE A 124 -7.10 -0.12 8.50
N LEU A 125 -7.14 0.49 9.67
CA LEU A 125 -6.32 0.15 10.84
C LEU A 125 -7.16 -0.03 12.12
N GLN A 126 -8.47 -0.06 11.99
CA GLN A 126 -9.37 -0.22 13.13
C GLN A 126 -9.18 -1.55 13.85
N HIS A 127 -9.57 -1.61 15.12
CA HIS A 127 -9.40 -2.79 15.98
C HIS A 127 -7.94 -3.24 16.03
N ASN A 128 -7.07 -2.35 16.49
CA ASN A 128 -5.68 -2.62 16.81
C ASN A 128 -5.34 -1.95 18.15
N ASN A 129 -4.07 -1.96 18.55
CA ASN A 129 -3.57 -1.40 19.80
C ASN A 129 -2.61 -0.22 19.55
N LEU A 130 -2.79 0.52 18.45
CA LEU A 130 -1.95 1.67 18.09
C LEU A 130 -2.09 2.77 19.14
N SER A 131 -0.98 3.31 19.64
CA SER A 131 -0.96 4.18 20.82
C SER A 131 -0.23 5.51 20.61
N SER A 132 0.10 5.86 19.36
CA SER A 132 0.82 7.09 19.03
C SER A 132 -0.10 8.30 18.90
N LYS A 133 0.53 9.48 18.67
CA LYS A 133 -0.18 10.69 18.27
C LYS A 133 -0.81 10.55 16.88
N PHE A 134 -1.84 11.36 16.64
CA PHE A 134 -2.52 11.45 15.35
C PHE A 134 -1.52 11.72 14.20
N PRO A 135 -1.60 11.01 13.05
CA PRO A 135 -0.66 11.22 11.95
C PRO A 135 -0.75 12.64 11.40
N VAL A 136 0.39 13.30 11.21
CA VAL A 136 0.42 14.70 10.76
C VAL A 136 0.36 14.81 9.23
N THR A 137 0.78 13.76 8.52
CA THR A 137 0.88 13.74 7.07
C THR A 137 0.07 12.58 6.51
N PHE A 138 -0.76 12.90 5.53
CA PHE A 138 -1.63 11.97 4.82
C PHE A 138 -1.52 12.17 3.32
N SER A 139 -1.74 11.12 2.55
CA SER A 139 -1.85 11.19 1.10
C SER A 139 -3.04 12.06 0.69
N PRO A 140 -2.85 12.98 -0.28
CA PRO A 140 -3.94 13.84 -0.76
C PRO A 140 -5.03 13.06 -1.51
N ARG A 141 -4.77 11.80 -1.85
CA ARG A 141 -5.69 10.89 -2.54
C ARG A 141 -6.51 10.02 -1.60
N LEU A 142 -6.33 10.14 -0.28
CA LEU A 142 -7.10 9.37 0.69
C LEU A 142 -8.59 9.67 0.57
N ARG A 143 -9.37 8.60 0.50
CA ARG A 143 -10.83 8.58 0.41
C ARG A 143 -11.45 7.98 1.67
N ILE A 144 -10.83 6.93 2.20
CA ILE A 144 -11.27 6.26 3.43
C ILE A 144 -10.09 6.14 4.39
N VAL A 145 -10.32 6.57 5.63
CA VAL A 145 -9.38 6.45 6.74
C VAL A 145 -10.15 5.95 7.96
N ASP A 146 -9.81 4.76 8.46
CA ASP A 146 -10.39 4.20 9.68
C ASP A 146 -9.29 3.76 10.65
N PHE A 147 -9.24 4.45 11.79
CA PHE A 147 -8.38 4.18 12.93
C PHE A 147 -9.19 3.91 14.21
N SER A 148 -10.50 3.64 14.07
CA SER A 148 -11.36 3.43 15.24
C SER A 148 -10.93 2.24 16.10
N TYR A 149 -11.31 2.22 17.37
CA TYR A 149 -10.93 1.15 18.31
C TYR A 149 -9.41 0.92 18.35
N ASN A 150 -8.70 1.98 18.70
CA ASN A 150 -7.27 1.98 18.98
C ASN A 150 -7.02 2.77 20.28
N SER A 151 -5.76 3.06 20.61
CA SER A 151 -5.36 3.86 21.77
C SER A 151 -4.67 5.17 21.36
N ILE A 152 -5.01 5.73 20.19
CA ILE A 152 -4.40 6.96 19.66
C ILE A 152 -4.72 8.11 20.60
N SER A 153 -3.72 8.93 20.91
CA SER A 153 -3.83 9.99 21.91
C SER A 153 -3.29 11.33 21.45
N GLY A 154 -3.54 12.38 22.22
CA GLY A 154 -3.10 13.74 21.92
C GLY A 154 -4.10 14.52 21.08
N THR A 155 -3.68 15.71 20.65
CA THR A 155 -4.53 16.65 19.90
C THR A 155 -4.62 16.29 18.42
N ILE A 156 -5.75 16.62 17.80
CA ILE A 156 -5.96 16.45 16.37
C ILE A 156 -5.30 17.66 15.66
N PRO A 157 -4.26 17.47 14.83
CA PRO A 157 -3.66 18.55 14.07
C PRO A 157 -4.63 19.07 13.01
N ASN A 158 -4.52 20.36 12.66
CA ASN A 158 -5.28 20.91 11.54
C ASN A 158 -4.65 20.44 10.22
N VAL A 159 -5.17 19.35 9.68
CA VAL A 159 -4.75 18.76 8.40
C VAL A 159 -5.91 18.82 7.41
N ASP A 160 -5.61 19.13 6.16
CA ASP A 160 -6.58 19.10 5.07
C ASP A 160 -6.57 17.73 4.37
N LEU A 161 -7.78 17.20 4.15
CA LEU A 161 -8.03 15.89 3.57
C LEU A 161 -9.11 16.01 2.49
N PRO A 162 -8.85 16.73 1.39
CA PRO A 162 -9.90 17.20 0.48
C PRO A 162 -10.69 16.04 -0.14
N SER A 163 -10.02 14.92 -0.42
CA SER A 163 -10.60 13.74 -1.08
C SER A 163 -11.32 12.77 -0.12
N VAL A 164 -11.18 12.95 1.20
CA VAL A 164 -11.73 12.01 2.19
C VAL A 164 -13.25 12.10 2.21
N ARG A 165 -13.88 10.92 2.12
CA ARG A 165 -15.34 10.73 2.18
C ARG A 165 -15.76 10.00 3.45
N VAL A 166 -14.91 9.10 3.93
CA VAL A 166 -15.13 8.34 5.17
C VAL A 166 -13.93 8.53 6.07
N LEU A 167 -14.18 9.08 7.25
CA LEU A 167 -13.20 9.25 8.30
C LEU A 167 -13.75 8.57 9.55
N ASN A 168 -12.91 7.85 10.28
CA ASN A 168 -13.31 7.27 11.56
C ASN A 168 -12.13 7.18 12.52
N PHE A 169 -12.19 7.94 13.60
CA PHE A 169 -11.26 7.97 14.73
C PHE A 169 -12.00 7.70 16.05
N SER A 170 -13.18 7.11 15.99
CA SER A 170 -14.00 6.83 17.17
C SER A 170 -13.32 5.83 18.09
N TYR A 171 -13.67 5.82 19.37
CA TYR A 171 -13.14 4.88 20.36
C TYR A 171 -11.60 4.88 20.40
N ASN A 172 -11.03 6.06 20.65
CA ASN A 172 -9.62 6.30 20.88
C ASN A 172 -9.45 7.16 22.15
N ASN A 173 -8.24 7.68 22.39
CA ASN A 173 -7.93 8.54 23.53
C ASN A 173 -7.50 9.95 23.09
N LEU A 174 -8.09 10.46 22.00
CA LEU A 174 -7.82 11.80 21.49
C LEU A 174 -8.33 12.88 22.46
N SER A 175 -7.69 14.03 22.45
CA SER A 175 -7.92 15.12 23.40
C SER A 175 -8.01 16.49 22.74
N GLY A 176 -8.72 17.43 23.37
CA GLY A 176 -8.85 18.82 22.90
C GLY A 176 -10.04 19.04 21.96
N SER A 177 -10.03 20.16 21.23
CA SER A 177 -11.10 20.52 20.31
C SER A 177 -10.91 19.90 18.92
N ILE A 178 -12.01 19.58 18.24
CA ILE A 178 -11.98 19.15 16.83
C ILE A 178 -11.65 20.35 15.92
N PRO A 179 -10.57 20.29 15.10
CA PRO A 179 -10.25 21.33 14.13
C PRO A 179 -11.35 21.56 13.09
N SER A 180 -11.42 22.78 12.55
CA SER A 180 -12.44 23.15 11.55
C SER A 180 -12.44 22.25 10.31
N SER A 181 -11.28 21.74 9.88
CA SER A 181 -11.14 20.82 8.74
C SER A 181 -11.91 19.51 8.92
N PHE A 182 -12.21 19.13 10.16
CA PHE A 182 -12.91 17.89 10.51
C PHE A 182 -14.38 18.08 10.91
N LYS A 183 -14.90 19.31 10.89
CA LYS A 183 -16.31 19.60 11.25
C LYS A 183 -17.35 18.84 10.42
N ARG A 184 -17.02 18.46 9.19
CA ARG A 184 -17.89 17.65 8.32
C ARG A 184 -18.01 16.18 8.75
N PHE A 185 -17.27 15.76 9.78
CA PHE A 185 -17.20 14.38 10.26
C PHE A 185 -17.46 14.27 11.79
N PRO A 186 -18.60 14.77 12.31
CA PRO A 186 -18.81 14.86 13.76
C PRO A 186 -18.92 13.48 14.45
N SER A 187 -19.54 12.50 13.79
CA SER A 187 -19.68 11.13 14.33
C SER A 187 -18.36 10.35 14.34
N SER A 188 -17.38 10.77 13.54
CA SER A 188 -16.09 10.10 13.41
C SER A 188 -15.21 10.19 14.64
N PHE A 189 -15.60 10.95 15.66
CA PHE A 189 -14.81 11.17 16.88
C PHE A 189 -15.50 10.71 18.17
N ILE A 190 -16.66 10.06 18.05
CA ILE A 190 -17.41 9.50 19.20
C ILE A 190 -16.53 8.55 20.02
N GLY A 191 -16.74 8.48 21.33
CA GLY A 191 -16.00 7.53 22.19
C GLY A 191 -14.57 7.95 22.52
N ASN A 192 -14.18 9.20 22.23
CA ASN A 192 -12.95 9.82 22.74
C ASN A 192 -13.29 10.67 23.97
N PRO A 193 -12.95 10.24 25.20
CA PRO A 193 -13.43 10.87 26.42
C PRO A 193 -12.86 12.27 26.68
N LEU A 194 -11.71 12.60 26.08
CA LEU A 194 -11.01 13.87 26.26
C LEU A 194 -11.25 14.87 25.12
N LEU A 195 -12.06 14.52 24.11
CA LEU A 195 -12.44 15.43 23.04
C LEU A 195 -13.63 16.30 23.44
N CYS A 196 -13.62 17.53 22.94
CA CYS A 196 -14.76 18.44 22.98
C CYS A 196 -15.06 18.98 21.57
N GLY A 197 -16.30 19.39 21.34
CA GLY A 197 -16.74 19.88 20.04
C GLY A 197 -18.24 20.15 20.00
N SER A 198 -18.79 20.21 18.80
CA SER A 198 -20.24 20.20 18.59
C SER A 198 -20.81 18.80 18.74
N GLU A 199 -22.13 18.70 18.92
CA GLU A 199 -22.88 17.43 18.92
C GLU A 199 -22.38 16.48 17.81
N PRO A 200 -22.07 15.20 18.13
CA PRO A 200 -22.45 14.45 19.35
C PRO A 200 -21.45 14.55 20.52
N LEU A 201 -20.46 15.45 20.47
CA LEU A 201 -19.48 15.62 21.56
C LEU A 201 -19.91 16.71 22.54
N LYS A 202 -19.34 16.64 23.76
CA LYS A 202 -19.52 17.70 24.77
C LYS A 202 -18.97 19.04 24.24
N PRO A 203 -19.69 20.16 24.42
CA PRO A 203 -19.18 21.49 24.08
C PRO A 203 -17.84 21.76 24.73
N CYS A 204 -16.93 22.38 23.98
CA CYS A 204 -15.69 22.88 24.57
C CYS A 204 -16.02 24.02 25.53
N SER A 205 -15.54 23.94 26.76
CA SER A 205 -15.60 25.08 27.67
C SER A 205 -14.70 26.18 27.10
N GLU A 206 -15.28 27.26 26.59
CA GLU A 206 -14.53 28.47 26.35
C GLU A 206 -13.94 28.90 27.70
N SER A 207 -12.62 28.82 27.81
CA SER A 207 -11.90 29.46 28.91
C SER A 207 -12.40 30.89 29.02
N VAL A 208 -13.05 31.18 30.14
CA VAL A 208 -13.61 32.48 30.54
C VAL A 208 -12.69 33.61 30.07
N VAL A 209 -13.26 34.54 29.29
CA VAL A 209 -12.63 35.81 28.90
C VAL A 209 -12.17 36.58 30.15
N SER A 210 -10.87 36.89 30.17
CA SER A 210 -10.09 37.97 30.83
C SER A 210 -10.65 38.79 32.02
N PRO A 211 -9.73 39.37 32.81
CA PRO A 211 -9.67 40.84 32.80
C PRO A 211 -8.30 41.39 32.37
N SER A 212 -8.41 42.41 31.52
CA SER A 212 -7.53 43.52 31.09
C SER A 212 -6.08 43.72 31.61
N PRO A 213 -5.26 44.50 30.86
CA PRO A 213 -3.81 44.64 31.02
C PRO A 213 -3.40 45.81 31.93
N SER A 214 -2.18 45.77 32.45
CA SER A 214 -1.44 46.91 33.04
C SER A 214 0.07 46.57 33.12
N PRO A 215 0.99 47.55 33.22
CA PRO A 215 1.50 48.40 32.15
C PRO A 215 3.00 48.13 31.85
N LEU A 216 3.48 48.76 30.77
CA LEU A 216 4.87 48.78 30.29
C LEU A 216 5.91 49.15 31.38
N THR A 217 7.05 48.46 31.34
CA THR A 217 8.34 49.00 31.79
C THR A 217 9.42 48.71 30.75
N ASP A 218 10.03 49.80 30.30
CA ASP A 218 11.15 49.91 29.36
C ASP A 218 12.36 49.03 29.71
N PHE A 219 12.94 48.37 28.70
CA PHE A 219 14.38 48.10 28.67
C PHE A 219 14.91 48.19 27.23
N PRO A 220 16.06 48.87 27.00
CA PRO A 220 16.57 49.16 25.66
C PRO A 220 17.46 48.05 25.10
N SER A 221 17.40 47.88 23.78
CA SER A 221 18.30 47.04 22.98
C SER A 221 19.74 47.58 22.91
N PRO A 222 20.77 46.72 22.87
CA PRO A 222 22.08 47.10 22.35
C PRO A 222 22.25 46.72 20.88
N LYS A 223 22.94 47.60 20.15
CA LYS A 223 23.38 47.44 18.77
C LYS A 223 24.61 46.54 18.66
N THR A 224 24.70 45.91 17.50
CA THR A 224 25.80 45.14 16.92
C THR A 224 27.08 45.97 16.74
N GLY A 225 28.24 45.34 16.97
CA GLY A 225 29.56 45.88 16.64
C GLY A 225 30.71 44.89 16.87
N SER A 226 31.08 44.18 15.79
CA SER A 226 32.42 43.70 15.39
C SER A 226 33.43 43.21 16.45
N GLN A 227 33.80 41.91 16.40
CA GLN A 227 35.19 41.46 16.59
C GLN A 227 35.52 40.20 15.75
N ASN A 228 36.46 40.40 14.81
CA ASN A 228 37.58 39.56 14.39
C ASN A 228 37.52 38.03 14.61
N GLN A 229 37.47 37.27 13.50
CA GLN A 229 37.89 35.87 13.48
C GLN A 229 39.35 35.75 13.04
N HIS A 230 40.10 35.03 13.87
CA HIS A 230 41.47 34.59 13.68
C HIS A 230 41.57 33.52 12.58
N ALA A 231 42.69 33.56 11.86
CA ALA A 231 43.06 32.68 10.76
C ALA A 231 43.53 31.27 11.21
N THR A 232 43.75 30.44 10.19
CA THR A 232 44.46 29.13 10.09
C THR A 232 43.52 27.92 9.96
N SER A 233 43.70 26.96 9.07
CA SER A 233 44.58 26.77 7.90
C SER A 233 43.88 25.78 6.94
N LYS A 234 44.08 25.90 5.63
CA LYS A 234 43.62 24.94 4.62
C LYS A 234 44.80 24.06 4.20
N SER A 235 44.68 22.74 4.32
CA SER A 235 45.55 21.80 3.61
C SER A 235 44.91 21.43 2.26
N LYS A 236 45.61 21.76 1.17
CA LYS A 236 45.33 21.28 -0.19
C LYS A 236 46.11 19.98 -0.42
N LEU A 237 45.44 18.94 -0.91
CA LEU A 237 46.08 17.80 -1.56
C LEU A 237 46.08 18.02 -3.08
N GLY A 238 47.24 17.84 -3.69
CA GLY A 238 47.50 18.13 -5.10
C GLY A 238 46.82 17.13 -6.04
N VAL A 239 46.29 17.66 -7.15
CA VAL A 239 45.52 16.97 -8.21
C VAL A 239 46.37 15.98 -9.04
N GLY A 240 47.67 15.82 -8.75
CA GLY A 240 48.60 15.02 -9.53
C GLY A 240 48.57 13.50 -9.30
N SER A 241 47.86 12.99 -8.30
CA SER A 241 47.90 11.54 -7.95
C SER A 241 46.63 10.76 -8.31
N ILE A 242 45.59 11.42 -8.85
CA ILE A 242 44.27 10.80 -9.08
C ILE A 242 44.20 10.07 -10.45
N ILE A 243 45.09 10.38 -11.40
CA ILE A 243 45.00 9.83 -12.76
C ILE A 243 45.63 8.42 -12.89
N ALA A 244 46.55 8.01 -12.00
CA ALA A 244 47.20 6.70 -12.07
C ALA A 244 46.37 5.54 -11.48
N ILE A 245 45.46 5.81 -10.54
CA ILE A 245 44.66 4.79 -9.84
C ILE A 245 43.43 4.37 -10.65
N VAL A 246 42.86 5.29 -11.46
CA VAL A 246 41.64 5.03 -12.23
C VAL A 246 41.90 4.13 -13.44
N VAL A 247 43.04 4.28 -14.12
CA VAL A 247 43.39 3.45 -15.29
C VAL A 247 43.85 2.04 -14.88
N GLY A 248 44.60 1.91 -13.79
CA GLY A 248 45.00 0.61 -13.24
C GLY A 248 43.83 -0.18 -12.64
N GLY A 249 42.90 0.50 -11.98
CA GLY A 249 41.69 -0.12 -11.43
C GLY A 249 40.76 -0.68 -12.50
N LEU A 250 40.57 0.05 -13.61
CA LEU A 250 39.75 -0.41 -14.74
C LEU A 250 40.35 -1.64 -15.43
N ALA A 251 41.67 -1.69 -15.60
CA ALA A 251 42.35 -2.85 -16.17
C ALA A 251 42.23 -4.10 -15.27
N PHE A 252 42.35 -3.94 -13.95
CA PHE A 252 42.21 -5.04 -12.99
C PHE A 252 40.78 -5.61 -12.94
N VAL A 253 39.78 -4.74 -12.99
CA VAL A 253 38.36 -5.16 -13.05
C VAL A 253 38.05 -5.91 -14.34
N PHE A 254 38.57 -5.46 -15.49
CA PHE A 254 38.41 -6.18 -16.76
C PHE A 254 39.06 -7.57 -16.74
N LEU A 255 40.22 -7.70 -16.12
CA LEU A 255 40.95 -8.97 -16.02
C LEU A 255 40.20 -9.97 -15.12
N LEU A 256 39.61 -9.50 -14.00
CA LEU A 256 38.74 -10.32 -13.15
C LEU A 256 37.48 -10.80 -13.87
N LEU A 257 36.83 -9.93 -14.64
CA LEU A 257 35.64 -10.29 -15.43
C LEU A 257 35.97 -11.31 -16.53
N ALA A 258 37.13 -11.19 -17.18
CA ALA A 258 37.58 -12.16 -18.18
C ALA A 258 37.83 -13.55 -17.57
N VAL A 259 38.43 -13.62 -16.36
CA VAL A 259 38.65 -14.89 -15.66
C VAL A 259 37.33 -15.54 -15.26
N ILE A 260 36.36 -14.76 -14.76
CA ILE A 260 35.01 -15.27 -14.43
C ILE A 260 34.32 -15.80 -15.69
N PHE A 261 34.41 -15.07 -16.80
CA PHE A 261 33.80 -15.48 -18.07
C PHE A 261 34.40 -16.79 -18.60
N ILE A 262 35.73 -16.94 -18.58
CA ILE A 262 36.41 -18.19 -18.97
C ILE A 262 36.04 -19.34 -18.04
N SER A 263 35.88 -19.07 -16.74
CA SER A 263 35.45 -20.07 -15.74
C SER A 263 34.00 -20.53 -15.99
N CYS A 264 33.10 -19.61 -16.37
CA CYS A 264 31.72 -19.92 -16.74
C CYS A 264 31.64 -20.71 -18.06
N LEU A 265 32.48 -20.41 -19.04
CA LEU A 265 32.56 -21.17 -20.30
C LEU A 265 33.08 -22.60 -20.08
N LYS A 266 34.04 -22.79 -19.18
CA LYS A 266 34.48 -24.13 -18.78
C LYS A 266 33.40 -24.91 -18.02
N ARG A 267 32.60 -24.24 -17.18
CA ARG A 267 31.46 -24.88 -16.49
C ARG A 267 30.34 -25.31 -17.45
N LYS A 268 30.12 -24.56 -18.53
CA LYS A 268 29.05 -24.87 -19.51
C LYS A 268 29.38 -26.04 -20.45
N HIS A 269 30.63 -26.51 -20.48
CA HIS A 269 31.03 -27.65 -21.31
C HIS A 269 31.00 -29.01 -20.58
N SER A 270 30.49 -29.06 -19.34
CA SER A 270 30.41 -30.29 -18.52
C SER A 270 28.97 -30.59 -18.04
N GLY A 271 27.97 -30.42 -18.92
CA GLY A 271 26.58 -30.68 -18.56
C GLY A 271 25.65 -30.81 -19.75
N SER A 272 25.84 -31.84 -20.57
CA SER A 272 24.83 -32.32 -21.52
C SER A 272 24.84 -33.84 -21.50
N ASN A 273 23.74 -34.44 -21.02
CA ASN A 273 23.05 -35.59 -21.62
C ASN A 273 21.90 -36.04 -20.71
N GLY A 274 20.67 -36.08 -21.23
CA GLY A 274 19.51 -36.57 -20.47
C GLY A 274 18.15 -36.29 -21.12
N MET A 275 17.95 -36.80 -22.32
CA MET A 275 16.67 -36.87 -23.05
C MET A 275 15.69 -37.82 -22.34
N LEU A 276 14.42 -37.41 -22.14
CA LEU A 276 13.31 -38.37 -22.12
C LEU A 276 12.00 -37.78 -22.68
N LYS A 277 11.51 -38.48 -23.71
CA LYS A 277 10.27 -38.32 -24.47
C LYS A 277 9.15 -39.01 -23.69
N SER A 278 7.95 -38.43 -23.62
CA SER A 278 6.73 -39.24 -23.39
C SER A 278 5.60 -38.80 -24.33
N LYS A 279 4.89 -39.82 -24.81
CA LYS A 279 4.02 -39.88 -25.98
C LYS A 279 2.63 -39.31 -25.71
N ILE A 280 2.08 -38.77 -26.79
CA ILE A 280 0.66 -38.56 -27.08
C ILE A 280 -0.04 -39.93 -27.17
N SER A 281 -1.24 -40.04 -26.59
CA SER A 281 -2.26 -40.98 -27.05
C SER A 281 -3.58 -40.22 -27.21
N GLN A 282 -4.10 -40.30 -28.43
CA GLN A 282 -5.29 -39.65 -28.96
C GLN A 282 -6.39 -40.72 -29.02
N ASN A 283 -7.60 -40.38 -28.58
CA ASN A 283 -8.81 -41.14 -28.93
C ASN A 283 -9.96 -40.15 -29.15
N ASP A 284 -10.32 -39.95 -30.41
CA ASP A 284 -11.49 -39.24 -30.94
C ASP A 284 -12.62 -40.30 -31.10
N LYS A 285 -13.90 -40.16 -30.72
CA LYS A 285 -15.01 -39.24 -31.14
C LYS A 285 -16.36 -39.87 -30.60
N PRO A 286 -17.58 -39.32 -30.82
CA PRO A 286 -18.10 -37.94 -30.73
C PRO A 286 -19.42 -37.79 -29.91
N ASN A 287 -19.71 -36.53 -29.54
CA ASN A 287 -20.99 -35.83 -29.28
C ASN A 287 -21.95 -36.30 -28.16
N ASP A 288 -22.15 -35.44 -27.14
CA ASP A 288 -23.41 -34.66 -27.06
C ASP A 288 -23.30 -33.39 -26.18
N PHE A 289 -24.07 -32.37 -26.57
CA PHE A 289 -24.15 -31.02 -25.99
C PHE A 289 -24.81 -31.00 -24.60
N GLY A 290 -24.32 -30.16 -23.67
CA GLY A 290 -25.12 -29.79 -22.48
C GLY A 290 -24.36 -29.28 -21.25
N SER A 291 -23.81 -28.05 -21.31
CA SER A 291 -23.70 -27.08 -20.21
C SER A 291 -23.58 -27.61 -18.75
N GLY A 292 -22.37 -28.01 -18.33
CA GLY A 292 -22.00 -28.24 -16.93
C GLY A 292 -21.36 -27.04 -16.21
N VAL A 293 -21.57 -25.80 -16.69
CA VAL A 293 -20.78 -24.63 -16.24
C VAL A 293 -21.41 -23.83 -15.08
N GLN A 294 -22.65 -24.10 -14.68
CA GLN A 294 -23.36 -23.20 -13.75
C GLN A 294 -23.16 -23.46 -12.25
N GLU A 295 -22.37 -24.45 -11.84
CA GLU A 295 -22.27 -24.78 -10.41
C GLU A 295 -21.16 -24.03 -9.67
N ALA A 296 -20.11 -23.60 -10.38
CA ALA A 296 -18.95 -22.91 -9.79
C ALA A 296 -19.18 -21.41 -9.52
N GLU A 297 -20.20 -20.78 -10.10
CA GLU A 297 -20.42 -19.33 -9.98
C GLU A 297 -21.42 -18.92 -8.87
N LYS A 298 -22.12 -19.87 -8.23
CA LYS A 298 -23.25 -19.59 -7.32
C LYS A 298 -22.88 -18.86 -6.02
N ASN A 299 -21.59 -18.67 -5.71
CA ASN A 299 -21.08 -18.16 -4.43
C ASN A 299 -19.96 -17.11 -4.55
N LYS A 300 -19.83 -16.44 -5.70
CA LYS A 300 -18.74 -15.48 -5.94
C LYS A 300 -19.10 -14.08 -5.41
N LEU A 301 -18.31 -13.58 -4.45
CA LEU A 301 -18.37 -12.18 -4.03
C LEU A 301 -17.66 -11.29 -5.05
N PHE A 302 -18.36 -10.30 -5.57
CA PHE A 302 -17.80 -9.28 -6.45
C PHE A 302 -17.60 -7.99 -5.68
N PHE A 303 -16.35 -7.61 -5.49
CA PHE A 303 -15.97 -6.30 -4.97
C PHE A 303 -15.61 -5.41 -6.15
N PHE A 304 -16.34 -4.30 -6.30
CA PHE A 304 -15.99 -3.29 -7.29
C PHE A 304 -14.71 -2.59 -6.84
N GLU A 305 -13.78 -2.36 -7.78
CA GLU A 305 -12.49 -1.69 -7.49
C GLU A 305 -12.70 -0.42 -6.69
N GLY A 306 -12.07 -0.35 -5.51
CA GLY A 306 -12.22 0.77 -4.60
C GLY A 306 -11.83 0.43 -3.16
N CYS A 307 -12.18 1.33 -2.24
CA CYS A 307 -12.00 1.16 -0.80
C CYS A 307 -13.01 0.18 -0.21
N SER A 308 -13.03 -1.07 -0.67
CA SER A 308 -13.87 -2.13 -0.09
C SER A 308 -13.21 -2.72 1.15
N TYR A 309 -14.01 -2.94 2.19
CA TYR A 309 -13.69 -3.92 3.23
C TYR A 309 -13.71 -5.30 2.57
N ASN A 310 -12.58 -6.02 2.57
CA ASN A 310 -12.63 -7.44 2.21
C ASN A 310 -13.16 -8.20 3.42
N PHE A 311 -14.28 -8.86 3.20
CA PHE A 311 -14.84 -9.92 4.03
C PHE A 311 -15.02 -11.13 3.11
N ASP A 312 -14.79 -12.33 3.61
CA ASP A 312 -15.06 -13.54 2.82
C ASP A 312 -16.56 -13.91 2.88
N LEU A 313 -16.97 -14.88 2.08
CA LEU A 313 -18.36 -15.33 2.08
C LEU A 313 -18.75 -15.90 3.46
N GLU A 314 -17.79 -16.51 4.15
CA GLU A 314 -17.96 -17.05 5.49
C GLU A 314 -18.28 -15.95 6.51
N ASP A 315 -17.55 -14.83 6.47
CA ASP A 315 -17.83 -13.63 7.28
C ASP A 315 -19.26 -13.12 7.06
N LEU A 316 -19.72 -13.10 5.79
CA LEU A 316 -21.08 -12.69 5.45
C LEU A 316 -22.14 -13.71 5.87
N LEU A 317 -21.84 -15.00 5.79
CA LEU A 317 -22.76 -16.06 6.19
C LEU A 317 -22.90 -16.14 7.71
N LYS A 318 -21.86 -15.75 8.46
CA LYS A 318 -21.88 -15.61 9.92
C LYS A 318 -22.48 -14.30 10.41
N ALA A 319 -22.54 -13.29 9.54
CA ALA A 319 -23.10 -11.99 9.88
C ALA A 319 -24.58 -12.08 10.23
N SER A 320 -25.00 -11.36 11.27
CA SER A 320 -26.42 -11.13 11.50
C SER A 320 -26.96 -10.25 10.38
N ALA A 321 -28.16 -10.54 9.86
CA ALA A 321 -28.71 -9.83 8.71
C ALA A 321 -30.18 -9.44 8.91
N GLU A 322 -30.49 -8.19 8.59
CA GLU A 322 -31.84 -7.65 8.53
C GLU A 322 -32.21 -7.35 7.07
N VAL A 323 -33.40 -7.77 6.63
CA VAL A 323 -33.85 -7.51 5.25
C VAL A 323 -34.24 -6.04 5.12
N LEU A 324 -33.51 -5.30 4.29
CA LEU A 324 -33.83 -3.90 3.97
C LEU A 324 -34.88 -3.78 2.86
N GLY A 325 -34.89 -4.72 1.90
CA GLY A 325 -35.86 -4.70 0.81
C GLY A 325 -35.67 -5.80 -0.23
N LYS A 326 -36.76 -6.17 -0.91
CA LYS A 326 -36.77 -7.13 -2.02
C LYS A 326 -37.14 -6.42 -3.32
N GLY A 327 -36.31 -6.55 -4.34
CA GLY A 327 -36.55 -6.02 -5.68
C GLY A 327 -36.65 -7.13 -6.73
N SER A 328 -36.93 -6.73 -7.98
CA SER A 328 -36.94 -7.62 -9.14
C SER A 328 -35.63 -8.38 -9.31
N TYR A 329 -34.49 -7.73 -9.06
CA TYR A 329 -33.14 -8.27 -9.29
C TYR A 329 -32.51 -8.98 -8.09
N GLY A 330 -33.12 -8.97 -6.91
CA GLY A 330 -32.45 -9.48 -5.71
C GLY A 330 -33.07 -9.04 -4.39
N THR A 331 -32.45 -9.47 -3.30
CA THR A 331 -32.78 -9.04 -1.93
C THR A 331 -31.61 -8.27 -1.35
N THR A 332 -31.89 -7.12 -0.76
CA THR A 332 -30.92 -6.27 -0.06
C THR A 332 -31.02 -6.52 1.44
N TYR A 333 -29.88 -6.72 2.07
CA TYR A 333 -29.73 -7.00 3.49
C TYR A 333 -28.81 -5.96 4.11
N LYS A 334 -29.10 -5.57 5.35
CA LYS A 334 -28.16 -4.95 6.26
C LYS A 334 -27.50 -6.07 7.05
N ALA A 335 -26.22 -6.32 6.82
CA ALA A 335 -25.46 -7.33 7.54
C ALA A 335 -24.55 -6.65 8.58
N ALA A 336 -24.54 -7.13 9.82
CA ALA A 336 -23.58 -6.75 10.84
C ALA A 336 -22.59 -7.91 11.04
N LEU A 337 -21.33 -7.66 10.67
CA LEU A 337 -20.22 -8.60 10.85
C LEU A 337 -19.88 -8.75 12.35
N GLU A 338 -19.17 -9.82 12.72
CA GLU A 338 -18.78 -10.10 14.12
C GLU A 338 -18.02 -8.93 14.78
N GLU A 339 -17.30 -8.15 13.99
CA GLU A 339 -16.54 -6.97 14.42
C GLU A 339 -17.40 -5.69 14.54
N GLY A 340 -18.73 -5.79 14.46
CA GLY A 340 -19.65 -4.64 14.52
C GLY A 340 -19.70 -3.79 13.25
N THR A 341 -18.93 -4.15 12.21
CA THR A 341 -18.99 -3.48 10.90
C THR A 341 -20.33 -3.76 10.24
N GLN A 342 -21.07 -2.71 9.89
CA GLN A 342 -22.34 -2.82 9.17
C GLN A 342 -22.11 -2.64 7.66
N VAL A 343 -22.63 -3.56 6.85
CA VAL A 343 -22.53 -3.54 5.39
C VAL A 343 -23.90 -3.77 4.77
N VAL A 344 -24.12 -3.19 3.59
CA VAL A 344 -25.31 -3.47 2.78
C VAL A 344 -24.93 -4.50 1.72
N VAL A 345 -25.58 -5.66 1.76
CA VAL A 345 -25.32 -6.78 0.84
C VAL A 345 -26.53 -6.96 -0.04
N LYS A 346 -26.34 -7.04 -1.35
CA LYS A 346 -27.41 -7.37 -2.29
C LYS A 346 -27.18 -8.75 -2.89
N ARG A 347 -28.02 -9.71 -2.53
CA ARG A 347 -28.04 -11.04 -3.15
C ARG A 347 -28.83 -10.95 -4.46
N LEU A 348 -28.14 -11.12 -5.58
CA LEU A 348 -28.75 -11.10 -6.92
C LEU A 348 -29.43 -12.44 -7.23
N LYS A 349 -30.57 -12.40 -7.94
CA LYS A 349 -31.30 -13.61 -8.38
C LYS A 349 -30.68 -14.24 -9.64
N GLU A 350 -30.09 -13.43 -10.51
CA GLU A 350 -29.39 -13.86 -11.72
C GLU A 350 -28.03 -13.15 -11.81
N VAL A 351 -27.00 -13.88 -12.25
CA VAL A 351 -25.59 -13.44 -12.28
C VAL A 351 -25.30 -12.48 -13.45
N ALA A 352 -26.26 -12.29 -14.37
CA ALA A 352 -26.07 -11.54 -15.61
C ALA A 352 -26.34 -10.02 -15.50
N VAL A 353 -26.25 -9.43 -14.30
CA VAL A 353 -26.31 -7.96 -14.15
C VAL A 353 -24.90 -7.41 -14.32
N GLY A 354 -24.69 -6.64 -15.39
CA GLY A 354 -23.41 -6.01 -15.67
C GLY A 354 -22.97 -5.10 -14.52
N LYS A 355 -21.65 -4.98 -14.35
CA LYS A 355 -21.00 -4.11 -13.35
C LYS A 355 -21.62 -2.70 -13.31
N LYS A 356 -22.01 -2.18 -14.48
CA LYS A 356 -22.60 -0.85 -14.67
C LYS A 356 -23.99 -0.71 -14.05
N GLU A 357 -24.85 -1.72 -14.20
CA GLU A 357 -26.21 -1.70 -13.63
C GLU A 357 -26.17 -1.86 -12.11
N PHE A 358 -25.22 -2.64 -11.57
CA PHE A 358 -25.01 -2.72 -10.12
C PHE A 358 -24.50 -1.39 -9.54
N GLU A 359 -23.49 -0.77 -10.19
CA GLU A 359 -22.95 0.53 -9.78
C GLU A 359 -24.04 1.62 -9.78
N GLN A 360 -24.87 1.70 -10.82
CA GLN A 360 -26.01 2.63 -10.86
C GLN A 360 -27.00 2.39 -9.72
N GLN A 361 -27.28 1.14 -9.36
CA GLN A 361 -28.19 0.84 -8.27
C GLN A 361 -27.60 1.18 -6.89
N MET A 362 -26.29 1.01 -6.71
CA MET A 362 -25.62 1.40 -5.47
C MET A 362 -25.57 2.92 -5.27
N GLU A 363 -25.51 3.71 -6.35
CA GLU A 363 -25.64 5.17 -6.25
C GLU A 363 -27.02 5.61 -5.76
N VAL A 364 -28.08 4.87 -6.13
CA VAL A 364 -29.46 5.16 -5.68
C VAL A 364 -29.66 4.84 -4.19
N VAL A 365 -28.99 3.80 -3.67
CA VAL A 365 -29.07 3.41 -2.25
C VAL A 365 -28.23 4.32 -1.33
N ASN A 366 -27.32 5.11 -1.90
CA ASN A 366 -26.47 6.07 -1.18
C ASN A 366 -27.08 7.50 -1.07
N ARG A 367 -28.36 7.66 -1.41
CA ARG A 367 -29.20 8.83 -1.07
C ARG A 367 -30.21 8.42 0.00
#